data_AF-A0A7X7R3G2-F1
#
_entry.id   AF-A0A7X7R3G2-F1
#
_cell.length_a   1.000
_cell.length_b   1.000
_cell.length_c   1.000
_cell.angle_alpha   90.00
_cell.angle_beta   90.00
_cell.angle_gamma   90.00
#
_symmetry.space_group_name_H-M   'P 1'
#
loop_
_entity.id
_entity.type
_entity.pdbx_description
1 polymer ?
#
loop_
_entity_poly.entity_id
_entity_poly.type
_entity_poly.pdbx_seq_one_letter_code
_entity_poly.pdbx_strand_id
1 'polypeptide(L)'
;MFAWTGKILRVNLTEGTAVAEPLNMDYARKYIGARGLGTRYFVEEVDARIDPFSPDNKIIFMTGPLTGTFAGSAGRYNVVTKGPLNGTIAASNSGGTFGPELKYAGWDGIIFEGRASSPVYLSIYNDQVEILPADELWGQDVFAVTDALKAQDEEAKIACIGPAGEHLVKYACIMNEYHRAAGRSGVGAVMGSKNLKAIVVRGTGGIVVENPPAFLEAAKDARQKLREHPVTGEGLAAYGTNVLVNILNEHGGLPVKNFSEAAVFANAEKISG
;
A
#
# COMPACT_ATOMS: atom_id res chain seq x y z
N MET A 1 6.42 -22.08 -9.36
CA MET A 1 6.31 -21.30 -8.11
C MET A 1 4.88 -20.83 -8.03
N PHE A 2 4.11 -21.29 -7.04
CA PHE A 2 2.68 -20.95 -6.96
C PHE A 2 2.48 -19.73 -6.06
N ALA A 3 1.43 -18.96 -6.33
CA ALA A 3 1.04 -17.74 -5.62
C ALA A 3 2.06 -16.58 -5.68
N TRP A 4 3.23 -16.76 -6.29
CA TRP A 4 4.25 -15.75 -6.54
C TRP A 4 4.44 -15.55 -8.03
N THR A 5 4.75 -14.33 -8.44
CA THR A 5 5.15 -14.05 -9.84
C THR A 5 6.64 -14.34 -10.05
N GLY A 6 7.43 -14.35 -8.98
CA GLY A 6 8.83 -14.77 -8.96
C GLY A 6 9.82 -13.65 -9.27
N LYS A 7 9.37 -12.39 -9.32
CA LYS A 7 10.22 -11.22 -9.56
C LYS A 7 9.73 -9.97 -8.86
N ILE A 8 10.67 -9.08 -8.56
CA ILE A 8 10.42 -7.73 -8.06
C ILE A 8 11.04 -6.70 -9.01
N LEU A 9 10.53 -5.49 -8.98
CA LEU A 9 11.05 -4.38 -9.78
C LEU A 9 11.99 -3.51 -8.93
N ARG A 10 13.24 -3.35 -9.35
CA ARG A 10 14.22 -2.42 -8.78
C ARG A 10 14.19 -1.12 -9.56
N VAL A 11 13.94 -0.01 -8.88
CA VAL A 11 13.87 1.32 -9.51
C VAL A 11 14.89 2.23 -8.84
N ASN A 12 15.89 2.67 -9.60
CA ASN A 12 16.81 3.73 -9.17
C ASN A 12 16.39 5.04 -9.81
N LEU A 13 15.82 5.93 -9.00
CA LEU A 13 15.29 7.21 -9.47
C LEU A 13 16.39 8.23 -9.80
N THR A 14 17.60 8.06 -9.27
CA THR A 14 18.75 8.91 -9.60
C THR A 14 19.33 8.55 -10.95
N GLU A 15 19.41 7.25 -11.27
CA GLU A 15 19.91 6.75 -12.55
C GLU A 15 18.83 6.69 -13.63
N GLY A 16 17.55 6.78 -13.25
CA GLY A 16 16.43 6.63 -14.17
C GLY A 16 16.26 5.21 -14.70
N THR A 17 16.65 4.20 -13.91
CA THR A 17 16.62 2.79 -14.32
C THR A 17 15.51 2.02 -13.61
N ALA A 18 14.94 1.04 -14.32
CA ALA A 18 13.95 0.11 -13.78
C ALA A 18 14.26 -1.31 -14.29
N VAL A 19 14.66 -2.20 -13.39
CA VAL A 19 15.20 -3.52 -13.75
C VAL A 19 14.50 -4.63 -12.96
N ALA A 20 14.20 -5.73 -13.64
CA ALA A 20 13.67 -6.92 -12.99
C ALA A 20 14.75 -7.64 -12.16
N GLU A 21 14.43 -7.96 -10.91
CA GLU A 21 15.22 -8.83 -10.05
C GLU A 21 14.43 -10.11 -9.75
N PRO A 22 15.03 -11.31 -9.90
CA PRO A 22 14.41 -12.54 -9.43
C PRO A 22 14.08 -12.45 -7.93
N LEU A 23 12.86 -12.80 -7.55
CA LEU A 23 12.46 -12.78 -6.15
C LEU A 23 13.33 -13.76 -5.35
N ASN A 24 13.92 -13.30 -4.24
CA ASN A 24 14.64 -14.18 -3.34
C ASN A 24 13.67 -15.15 -2.65
N MET A 25 13.65 -16.39 -3.13
CA MET A 25 12.69 -17.38 -2.64
C MET A 25 12.97 -17.90 -1.25
N ASP A 26 14.20 -17.81 -0.77
CA ASP A 26 14.50 -18.16 0.62
C ASP A 26 13.93 -17.09 1.56
N TYR A 27 13.97 -15.82 1.17
CA TYR A 27 13.27 -14.76 1.90
C TYR A 27 11.75 -14.93 1.79
N ALA A 28 11.22 -15.20 0.60
CA ALA A 28 9.79 -15.40 0.39
C ALA A 28 9.23 -16.55 1.26
N ARG A 29 9.96 -17.67 1.38
CA ARG A 29 9.59 -18.81 2.23
C ARG A 29 9.68 -18.48 3.72
N LYS A 30 10.75 -17.80 4.16
CA LYS A 30 10.98 -17.48 5.58
C LYS A 30 10.06 -16.38 6.10
N TYR A 31 9.72 -15.39 5.26
CA TYR A 31 9.03 -14.18 5.67
C TYR A 31 7.64 -13.99 5.04
N ILE A 32 7.20 -14.98 4.25
CA ILE A 32 5.87 -15.14 3.64
C ILE A 32 5.49 -14.08 2.61
N GLY A 33 5.74 -12.78 2.84
CA GLY A 33 5.32 -11.72 1.92
C GLY A 33 4.94 -10.43 2.63
N ALA A 34 4.48 -9.47 1.84
CA ALA A 34 3.96 -8.18 2.26
C ALA A 34 4.88 -7.51 3.30
N ARG A 35 4.40 -7.32 4.53
CA ARG A 35 5.19 -6.70 5.61
C ARG A 35 6.46 -7.49 5.93
N GLY A 36 6.39 -8.81 6.06
CA GLY A 36 7.52 -9.65 6.46
C GLY A 36 8.64 -9.60 5.44
N LEU A 37 8.30 -9.87 4.18
CA LEU A 37 9.26 -9.85 3.07
C LEU A 37 9.81 -8.43 2.82
N GLY A 38 8.95 -7.40 2.80
CA GLY A 38 9.39 -6.01 2.65
C GLY A 38 10.32 -5.56 3.78
N THR A 39 10.04 -5.98 5.02
CA THR A 39 10.93 -5.72 6.17
C THR A 39 12.26 -6.45 6.02
N ARG A 40 12.27 -7.67 5.49
CA ARG A 40 13.53 -8.40 5.28
C ARG A 40 14.46 -7.69 4.31
N TYR A 41 13.93 -7.24 3.17
CA TYR A 41 14.67 -6.43 2.20
C TYR A 41 15.13 -5.10 2.83
N PHE A 42 14.24 -4.41 3.56
CA PHE A 42 14.58 -3.18 4.25
C PHE A 42 15.77 -3.34 5.22
N VAL A 43 15.73 -4.34 6.09
CA VAL A 43 16.80 -4.58 7.09
C VAL A 43 18.13 -4.96 6.43
N GLU A 44 18.08 -5.61 5.27
CA GLU A 44 19.30 -5.97 4.54
C GLU A 44 19.96 -4.76 3.87
N GLU A 45 19.16 -3.83 3.35
CA GLU A 45 19.63 -2.88 2.36
C GLU A 45 19.60 -1.42 2.83
N VAL A 46 19.03 -1.13 3.99
CA VAL A 46 18.90 0.23 4.52
C VAL A 46 19.71 0.37 5.80
N ASP A 47 20.74 1.21 5.78
CA ASP A 47 21.51 1.54 6.99
C ASP A 47 20.60 2.28 7.98
N ALA A 48 20.47 1.74 9.19
CA ALA A 48 19.64 2.29 10.24
C ALA A 48 20.02 3.72 10.67
N ARG A 49 21.18 4.26 10.27
CA ARG A 49 21.69 5.59 10.64
C ARG A 49 21.34 6.70 9.65
N ILE A 50 20.92 6.36 8.43
CA ILE A 50 20.64 7.37 7.39
C ILE A 50 19.48 8.29 7.77
N ASP A 51 19.45 9.51 7.23
CA ASP A 51 18.25 10.34 7.34
C ASP A 51 17.06 9.70 6.58
N PRO A 52 15.82 9.72 7.12
CA PRO A 52 14.65 9.17 6.43
C PRO A 52 14.35 9.80 5.06
N PHE A 53 14.81 11.01 4.78
CA PHE A 53 14.69 11.66 3.47
C PHE A 53 15.94 11.52 2.60
N SER A 54 16.96 10.78 3.05
CA SER A 54 18.13 10.46 2.24
C SER A 54 17.73 9.71 0.95
N PRO A 55 18.36 9.99 -0.20
CA PRO A 55 18.24 9.15 -1.39
C PRO A 55 18.53 7.66 -1.12
N ASP A 56 19.39 7.36 -0.14
CA ASP A 56 19.77 6.00 0.26
C ASP A 56 18.65 5.25 1.00
N ASN A 57 17.65 5.96 1.54
CA ASN A 57 16.50 5.30 2.16
C ASN A 57 15.67 4.60 1.08
N LYS A 58 15.30 3.35 1.27
CA LYS A 58 14.47 2.62 0.30
C LYS A 58 13.00 2.73 0.68
N ILE A 59 12.14 2.85 -0.32
CA ILE A 59 10.69 2.69 -0.15
C ILE A 59 10.24 1.46 -0.93
N ILE A 60 9.66 0.51 -0.21
CA ILE A 60 9.40 -0.85 -0.69
C ILE A 60 7.89 -1.08 -0.69
N PHE A 61 7.33 -1.29 -1.88
CA PHE A 61 5.96 -1.73 -2.07
C PHE A 61 5.97 -3.23 -2.22
N MET A 62 5.39 -3.97 -1.27
CA MET A 62 5.46 -5.43 -1.27
C MET A 62 4.08 -6.05 -1.11
N THR A 63 3.78 -7.03 -1.95
CA THR A 63 2.54 -7.80 -1.92
C THR A 63 2.73 -9.13 -1.20
N GLY A 64 1.64 -9.86 -0.93
CA GLY A 64 1.68 -11.20 -0.35
C GLY A 64 1.36 -12.28 -1.38
N PRO A 65 1.57 -13.56 -1.02
CA PRO A 65 1.28 -14.69 -1.89
C PRO A 65 -0.23 -14.81 -2.18
N LEU A 66 -1.09 -14.42 -1.23
CA LEU A 66 -2.54 -14.42 -1.46
C LEU A 66 -3.02 -13.20 -2.23
N THR A 67 -2.20 -12.14 -2.41
CA THR A 67 -2.64 -10.91 -3.06
C THR A 67 -3.04 -11.18 -4.52
N GLY A 68 -4.26 -10.78 -4.90
CA GLY A 68 -4.82 -11.03 -6.25
C GLY A 68 -5.35 -12.45 -6.47
N THR A 69 -5.35 -13.31 -5.46
CA THR A 69 -6.00 -14.64 -5.55
C THR A 69 -7.48 -14.57 -5.18
N PHE A 70 -8.17 -15.71 -5.29
CA PHE A 70 -9.56 -15.86 -4.85
C PHE A 70 -9.74 -15.95 -3.32
N ALA A 71 -8.70 -15.74 -2.51
CA ALA A 71 -8.84 -15.70 -1.05
C ALA A 71 -9.68 -14.49 -0.59
N GLY A 72 -10.34 -14.62 0.58
CA GLY A 72 -11.07 -13.51 1.19
C GLY A 72 -10.14 -12.36 1.57
N SER A 73 -10.54 -11.12 1.28
CA SER A 73 -9.79 -9.90 1.63
C SER A 73 -8.36 -9.82 1.06
N ALA A 74 -8.10 -10.48 -0.06
CA ALA A 74 -6.81 -10.61 -0.75
C ALA A 74 -6.34 -9.34 -1.51
N GLY A 75 -6.85 -8.16 -1.19
CA GLY A 75 -6.52 -6.90 -1.90
C GLY A 75 -5.38 -6.09 -1.28
N ARG A 76 -4.59 -6.68 -0.39
CA ARG A 76 -3.70 -5.93 0.51
C ARG A 76 -2.24 -5.93 0.03
N TYR A 77 -1.56 -4.81 0.25
CA TYR A 77 -0.11 -4.64 0.09
C TYR A 77 0.47 -3.81 1.25
N ASN A 78 1.79 -3.80 1.42
CA ASN A 78 2.47 -2.99 2.43
C ASN A 78 3.53 -2.08 1.79
N VAL A 79 3.66 -0.88 2.36
CA VAL A 79 4.76 0.05 2.07
C VAL A 79 5.71 0.05 3.26
N VAL A 80 6.96 -0.32 3.03
CA VAL A 80 8.01 -0.43 4.06
C VAL A 80 9.16 0.52 3.75
N THR A 81 9.61 1.27 4.75
CA THR A 81 10.71 2.24 4.64
C THR A 81 11.22 2.67 6.03
N LYS A 82 12.26 3.50 6.11
CA LYS A 82 12.57 4.25 7.32
C LYS A 82 11.63 5.44 7.43
N GLY A 83 10.81 5.48 8.47
CA GLY A 83 9.77 6.49 8.65
C GLY A 83 10.30 7.83 9.20
N PRO A 84 9.87 8.98 8.66
CA PRO A 84 10.33 10.30 9.10
C PRO A 84 9.71 10.80 10.41
N LEU A 85 8.63 10.16 10.87
CA LEU A 85 7.91 10.59 12.07
C LEU A 85 8.75 10.38 13.35
N ASN A 86 9.39 9.22 13.47
CA ASN A 86 10.13 8.81 14.65
C ASN A 86 11.49 8.16 14.32
N GLY A 87 11.89 8.12 13.06
CA GLY A 87 13.17 7.55 12.63
C GLY A 87 13.25 6.02 12.68
N THR A 88 12.15 5.33 12.99
CA THR A 88 12.11 3.85 13.03
C THR A 88 11.59 3.28 11.72
N ILE A 89 11.58 1.96 11.59
CA ILE A 89 10.90 1.30 10.47
C ILE A 89 9.42 1.69 10.42
N ALA A 90 8.95 2.02 9.22
CA ALA A 90 7.55 2.19 8.87
C ALA A 90 7.09 0.97 8.07
N ALA A 91 5.91 0.45 8.41
CA ALA A 91 5.23 -0.59 7.65
C ALA A 91 3.75 -0.25 7.57
N SER A 92 3.35 0.43 6.51
CA SER A 92 1.99 0.91 6.33
C SER A 92 1.23 0.02 5.34
N ASN A 93 0.13 -0.56 5.79
CA ASN A 93 -0.71 -1.41 4.96
C ASN A 93 -1.77 -0.57 4.22
N SER A 94 -2.09 -0.96 2.99
CA SER A 94 -3.29 -0.49 2.30
C SER A 94 -4.01 -1.65 1.62
N GLY A 95 -5.32 -1.49 1.45
CA GLY A 95 -6.17 -2.38 0.67
C GLY A 95 -6.44 -1.81 -0.72
N GLY A 96 -7.53 -2.28 -1.35
CA GLY A 96 -7.92 -1.85 -2.69
C GLY A 96 -7.48 -2.84 -3.76
N THR A 97 -7.26 -2.33 -4.96
CA THR A 97 -6.98 -3.10 -6.18
C THR A 97 -5.55 -2.91 -6.69
N PHE A 98 -4.81 -1.89 -6.21
CA PHE A 98 -3.41 -1.64 -6.59
C PHE A 98 -2.49 -2.85 -6.34
N GLY A 99 -2.57 -3.49 -5.16
CA GLY A 99 -1.77 -4.66 -4.83
C GLY A 99 -2.03 -5.85 -5.78
N PRO A 100 -3.29 -6.26 -5.98
CA PRO A 100 -3.67 -7.23 -7.01
C PRO A 100 -3.19 -6.87 -8.41
N GLU A 101 -3.36 -5.62 -8.85
CA GLU A 101 -2.97 -5.17 -10.19
C GLU A 101 -1.45 -5.31 -10.42
N LEU A 102 -0.64 -4.99 -9.41
CA LEU A 102 0.81 -5.20 -9.43
C LEU A 102 1.17 -6.68 -9.63
N LYS A 103 0.43 -7.56 -8.96
CA LYS A 103 0.58 -9.02 -9.10
C LYS A 103 0.15 -9.49 -10.49
N TYR A 104 -0.95 -8.97 -11.03
CA TYR A 104 -1.41 -9.28 -12.39
C TYR A 104 -0.44 -8.76 -13.46
N ALA A 105 0.28 -7.68 -13.20
CA ALA A 105 1.36 -7.19 -14.04
C ALA A 105 2.64 -8.04 -13.95
N GLY A 106 2.67 -9.04 -13.05
CA GLY A 106 3.78 -9.98 -12.94
C GLY A 106 4.83 -9.61 -11.89
N TRP A 107 4.54 -8.68 -10.97
CA TRP A 107 5.49 -8.21 -9.96
C TRP A 107 5.02 -8.54 -8.53
N ASP A 108 5.90 -9.13 -7.73
CA ASP A 108 5.62 -9.38 -6.31
C ASP A 108 5.88 -8.13 -5.43
N GLY A 109 6.65 -7.18 -5.93
CA GLY A 109 6.92 -5.91 -5.28
C GLY A 109 7.77 -4.96 -6.11
N ILE A 110 7.93 -3.73 -5.61
CA ILE A 110 8.76 -2.66 -6.20
C ILE A 110 9.64 -2.10 -5.07
N ILE A 111 10.93 -1.92 -5.34
CA ILE A 111 11.88 -1.29 -4.42
C ILE A 111 12.46 -0.07 -5.11
N PHE A 112 12.19 1.10 -4.54
CA PHE A 112 12.73 2.37 -5.02
C PHE A 112 13.93 2.81 -4.18
N GLU A 113 14.97 3.27 -4.86
CA GLU A 113 16.15 3.92 -4.29
C GLU A 113 16.50 5.18 -5.07
N GLY A 114 17.40 6.01 -4.51
CA GLY A 114 17.76 7.29 -5.09
C GLY A 114 16.65 8.33 -4.98
N ARG A 115 16.79 9.40 -5.76
CA ARG A 115 15.88 10.54 -5.88
C ARG A 115 15.95 11.06 -7.31
N ALA A 116 14.80 11.28 -7.94
CA ALA A 116 14.74 11.89 -9.27
C ALA A 116 15.08 13.39 -9.21
N SER A 117 15.68 13.94 -10.27
CA SER A 117 16.04 15.36 -10.33
C SER A 117 14.83 16.30 -10.44
N SER A 118 13.70 15.78 -10.93
CA SER A 118 12.40 16.46 -11.05
C SER A 118 11.27 15.49 -10.70
N PRO A 119 10.02 15.97 -10.52
CA PRO A 119 8.86 15.11 -10.31
C PRO A 119 8.71 14.05 -11.41
N VAL A 120 8.53 12.79 -11.00
CA VAL A 120 8.29 11.65 -11.91
C VAL A 120 7.16 10.76 -11.38
N TYR A 121 6.58 9.95 -12.25
CA TYR A 121 5.77 8.81 -11.88
C TYR A 121 6.27 7.54 -12.57
N LEU A 122 6.00 6.38 -11.98
CA LEU A 122 6.32 5.08 -12.57
C LEU A 122 5.07 4.56 -13.29
N SER A 123 5.20 4.21 -14.56
CA SER A 123 4.18 3.50 -15.34
C SER A 123 4.58 2.04 -15.53
N ILE A 124 3.66 1.12 -15.23
CA ILE A 124 3.84 -0.32 -15.38
C ILE A 124 2.66 -0.87 -16.19
N TYR A 125 2.95 -1.43 -17.36
CA TYR A 125 2.02 -2.26 -18.11
C TYR A 125 2.62 -3.64 -18.34
N ASN A 126 2.24 -4.61 -17.50
CA ASN A 126 2.91 -5.90 -17.41
C ASN A 126 4.45 -5.74 -17.26
N ASP A 127 5.21 -6.12 -18.28
CA ASP A 127 6.68 -6.05 -18.31
C ASP A 127 7.22 -4.71 -18.84
N GLN A 128 6.36 -3.86 -19.41
CA GLN A 128 6.75 -2.53 -19.88
C GLN A 128 6.75 -1.57 -18.69
N VAL A 129 7.93 -1.03 -18.38
CA VAL A 129 8.13 -0.17 -17.21
C VAL A 129 8.83 1.10 -17.66
N GLU A 130 8.24 2.25 -17.35
CA GLU A 130 8.74 3.56 -17.72
C GLU A 130 8.69 4.52 -16.54
N ILE A 131 9.74 5.34 -16.39
CA ILE A 131 9.76 6.47 -15.45
C ILE A 131 9.45 7.72 -16.27
N LEU A 132 8.31 8.34 -16.03
CA LEU A 132 7.76 9.41 -16.84
C LEU A 132 7.71 10.74 -16.04
N PRO A 133 7.85 11.91 -16.68
CA PRO A 133 7.73 13.20 -16.01
C PRO A 133 6.36 13.39 -15.35
N ALA A 134 6.35 14.06 -14.19
CA ALA A 134 5.13 14.32 -13.41
C ALA A 134 4.97 15.80 -13.02
N ASP A 135 5.66 16.72 -13.72
CA ASP A 135 5.63 18.15 -13.41
C ASP A 135 4.20 18.71 -13.38
N GLU A 136 3.36 18.29 -14.34
CA GLU A 136 1.96 18.72 -14.42
C GLU A 136 1.10 18.17 -13.27
N LEU A 137 1.48 17.04 -12.68
CA LEU A 137 0.76 16.41 -11.57
C LEU A 137 1.20 16.96 -10.21
N TRP A 138 2.40 17.51 -10.12
CA TRP A 138 2.98 18.01 -8.87
C TRP A 138 2.16 19.21 -8.35
N GLY A 139 1.89 19.23 -7.05
CA GLY A 139 1.00 20.22 -6.41
C GLY A 139 -0.49 19.89 -6.47
N GLN A 140 -0.90 18.91 -7.29
CA GLN A 140 -2.30 18.49 -7.35
C GLN A 140 -2.67 17.52 -6.22
N ASP A 141 -3.94 17.55 -5.81
CA ASP A 141 -4.48 16.60 -4.85
C ASP A 141 -4.62 15.18 -5.42
N VAL A 142 -4.88 14.20 -4.54
CA VAL A 142 -4.91 12.79 -4.93
C VAL A 142 -6.08 12.42 -5.85
N PHE A 143 -7.17 13.20 -5.85
CA PHE A 143 -8.31 12.97 -6.73
C PHE A 143 -7.96 13.39 -8.14
N ALA A 144 -7.48 14.63 -8.31
CA ALA A 144 -7.07 15.17 -9.60
C ALA A 144 -5.94 14.36 -10.25
N VAL A 145 -4.95 13.91 -9.46
CA VAL A 145 -3.86 13.04 -9.95
C VAL A 145 -4.41 11.69 -10.42
N THR A 146 -5.33 11.10 -9.66
CA THR A 146 -5.94 9.82 -10.02
C THR A 146 -6.76 9.97 -11.30
N ASP A 147 -7.60 11.00 -11.41
CA ASP A 147 -8.43 11.24 -12.60
C ASP A 147 -7.57 11.49 -13.84
N ALA A 148 -6.51 12.32 -13.73
CA ALA A 148 -5.60 12.61 -14.83
C ALA A 148 -4.87 11.35 -15.36
N LEU A 149 -4.48 10.45 -14.47
CA LEU A 149 -3.81 9.19 -14.84
C LEU A 149 -4.80 8.15 -15.36
N LYS A 150 -6.02 8.06 -14.80
CA LYS A 150 -7.08 7.18 -15.31
C LYS A 150 -7.64 7.62 -16.66
N ALA A 151 -7.57 8.91 -17.00
CA ALA A 151 -7.94 9.39 -18.33
C ALA A 151 -7.03 8.84 -19.44
N GLN A 152 -5.79 8.46 -19.11
CA GLN A 152 -4.85 7.82 -20.03
C GLN A 152 -5.11 6.31 -20.13
N ASP A 153 -5.53 5.69 -19.02
CA ASP A 153 -5.88 4.28 -18.93
C ASP A 153 -6.90 4.03 -17.80
N GLU A 154 -8.16 3.81 -18.17
CA GLU A 154 -9.26 3.66 -17.20
C GLU A 154 -9.12 2.41 -16.32
N GLU A 155 -8.45 1.37 -16.83
CA GLU A 155 -8.24 0.12 -16.10
C GLU A 155 -7.03 0.16 -15.19
N ALA A 156 -6.13 1.14 -15.33
CA ALA A 156 -4.97 1.26 -14.47
C ALA A 156 -5.35 1.57 -13.01
N LYS A 157 -4.54 1.03 -12.08
CA LYS A 157 -4.62 1.31 -10.64
C LYS A 157 -3.48 2.22 -10.23
N ILE A 158 -3.81 3.24 -9.47
CA ILE A 158 -2.88 4.32 -9.11
C ILE A 158 -2.64 4.33 -7.60
N ALA A 159 -1.38 4.42 -7.21
CA ALA A 159 -0.96 4.84 -5.89
C ALA A 159 -0.18 6.15 -5.98
N CYS A 160 -0.62 7.21 -5.31
CA CYS A 160 -0.03 8.54 -5.42
C CYS A 160 0.06 9.28 -4.08
N ILE A 161 0.81 10.38 -4.09
CA ILE A 161 0.86 11.36 -3.00
C ILE A 161 0.17 12.66 -3.40
N GLY A 162 -0.41 13.35 -2.41
CA GLY A 162 -0.86 14.73 -2.55
C GLY A 162 0.18 15.73 -2.02
N PRO A 163 -0.20 17.02 -1.89
CA PRO A 163 0.70 18.09 -1.45
C PRO A 163 1.39 17.83 -0.11
N ALA A 164 0.74 17.11 0.81
CA ALA A 164 1.35 16.74 2.08
C ALA A 164 2.60 15.85 1.92
N GLY A 165 2.59 14.93 0.95
CA GLY A 165 3.76 14.10 0.63
C GLY A 165 4.87 14.91 -0.02
N GLU A 166 4.51 15.76 -0.98
CA GLU A 166 5.43 16.66 -1.69
C GLU A 166 6.14 17.63 -0.74
N HIS A 167 5.43 18.15 0.26
CA HIS A 167 5.96 19.03 1.32
C HIS A 167 6.53 18.28 2.53
N LEU A 168 6.75 16.97 2.41
CA LEU A 168 7.44 16.15 3.43
C LEU A 168 6.77 16.18 4.82
N VAL A 169 5.44 16.34 4.88
CA VAL A 169 4.70 16.29 6.14
C VAL A 169 4.92 14.92 6.78
N LYS A 170 5.45 14.86 8.01
CA LYS A 170 5.94 13.61 8.65
C LYS A 170 4.89 12.50 8.82
N TYR A 171 3.61 12.81 8.65
CA TYR A 171 2.49 11.88 8.68
C TYR A 171 1.74 11.79 7.33
N ALA A 172 2.35 12.23 6.23
CA ALA A 172 1.79 12.10 4.89
C ALA A 172 1.58 10.63 4.50
N CYS A 173 0.44 10.38 3.86
CA CYS A 173 0.00 9.08 3.40
C CYS A 173 0.37 8.86 1.93
N ILE A 174 0.33 7.60 1.50
CA ILE A 174 0.17 7.24 0.08
C ILE A 174 -1.27 6.79 -0.11
N MET A 175 -1.94 7.36 -1.10
CA MET A 175 -3.35 7.08 -1.39
C MET A 175 -3.46 6.21 -2.65
N ASN A 176 -4.38 5.25 -2.66
CA ASN A 176 -4.78 4.51 -3.85
C ASN A 176 -6.31 4.42 -3.94
N GLU A 177 -6.85 4.21 -5.14
CA GLU A 177 -8.30 4.10 -5.39
C GLU A 177 -9.10 5.22 -4.72
N TYR A 178 -8.61 6.47 -4.85
CA TYR A 178 -9.13 7.70 -4.24
C TYR A 178 -9.06 7.78 -2.70
N HIS A 179 -9.42 6.71 -1.98
CA HIS A 179 -9.70 6.76 -0.55
C HIS A 179 -8.92 5.72 0.30
N ARG A 180 -8.23 4.77 -0.33
CA ARG A 180 -7.44 3.76 0.41
C ARG A 180 -6.07 4.35 0.76
N ALA A 181 -5.63 4.17 1.99
CA ALA A 181 -4.41 4.79 2.49
C ALA A 181 -3.41 3.76 3.01
N ALA A 182 -2.18 3.84 2.54
CA ALA A 182 -1.03 3.51 3.37
C ALA A 182 -0.76 4.73 4.26
N GLY A 183 -1.50 4.80 5.37
CA GLY A 183 -1.80 6.06 6.04
C GLY A 183 -0.97 6.47 7.25
N ARG A 184 0.04 5.70 7.67
CA ARG A 184 0.80 6.01 8.91
C ARG A 184 2.31 6.00 8.70
N SER A 185 3.00 6.59 9.67
CA SER A 185 4.46 6.63 9.79
C SER A 185 5.19 7.40 8.69
N GLY A 186 4.48 8.21 7.91
CA GLY A 186 5.08 9.18 6.98
C GLY A 186 5.59 8.58 5.66
N VAL A 187 5.05 7.44 5.23
CA VAL A 187 5.46 6.79 3.97
C VAL A 187 5.25 7.69 2.74
N GLY A 188 4.24 8.57 2.75
CA GLY A 188 4.00 9.55 1.68
C GLY A 188 5.04 10.65 1.62
N ALA A 189 5.59 11.06 2.77
CA ALA A 189 6.69 12.03 2.80
C ALA A 189 7.99 11.42 2.27
N VAL A 190 8.26 10.14 2.54
CA VAL A 190 9.41 9.46 1.94
C VAL A 190 9.26 9.38 0.42
N MET A 191 8.07 9.02 -0.08
CA MET A 191 7.78 8.99 -1.52
C MET A 191 7.99 10.39 -2.16
N GLY A 192 7.50 11.45 -1.51
CA GLY A 192 7.73 12.83 -1.95
C GLY A 192 9.19 13.27 -1.90
N SER A 193 9.96 12.83 -0.90
CA SER A 193 11.41 13.12 -0.80
C SER A 193 12.22 12.53 -1.93
N LYS A 194 11.65 11.60 -2.70
CA LYS A 194 12.26 10.99 -3.87
C LYS A 194 11.83 11.63 -5.19
N ASN A 195 10.99 12.67 -5.13
CA ASN A 195 10.29 13.26 -6.27
C ASN A 195 9.41 12.26 -7.04
N LEU A 196 8.93 11.21 -6.37
CA LEU A 196 8.03 10.22 -6.96
C LEU A 196 6.58 10.60 -6.64
N LYS A 197 5.83 11.03 -7.65
CA LYS A 197 4.45 11.50 -7.50
C LYS A 197 3.44 10.35 -7.45
N ALA A 198 3.61 9.35 -8.32
CA ALA A 198 2.67 8.25 -8.46
C ALA A 198 3.32 6.96 -8.97
N ILE A 199 2.60 5.87 -8.80
CA ILE A 199 2.84 4.56 -9.40
C ILE A 199 1.53 4.16 -10.09
N VAL A 200 1.58 3.96 -11.39
CA VAL A 200 0.46 3.55 -12.24
C VAL A 200 0.73 2.13 -12.69
N VAL A 201 -0.23 1.25 -12.49
CA VAL A 201 -0.09 -0.17 -12.83
C VAL A 201 -1.30 -0.64 -13.60
N ARG A 202 -1.06 -1.35 -14.70
CA ARG A 202 -2.04 -2.18 -15.37
C ARG A 202 -1.46 -3.57 -15.61
N GLY A 203 -2.19 -4.58 -15.18
CA GLY A 203 -1.80 -5.98 -15.25
C GLY A 203 -2.90 -6.81 -15.88
N THR A 204 -2.55 -7.59 -16.91
CA THR A 204 -3.53 -8.44 -17.61
C THR A 204 -3.30 -9.94 -17.38
N GLY A 205 -2.33 -10.29 -16.53
CA GLY A 205 -2.06 -11.64 -16.10
C GLY A 205 -2.99 -12.12 -14.97
N GLY A 206 -2.72 -13.33 -14.50
CA GLY A 206 -3.44 -13.95 -13.39
C GLY A 206 -2.50 -14.68 -12.43
N ILE A 207 -2.99 -15.00 -11.24
CA ILE A 207 -2.19 -15.66 -10.20
C ILE A 207 -2.46 -17.17 -10.20
N VAL A 208 -1.41 -17.94 -10.43
CA VAL A 208 -1.47 -19.40 -10.45
C VAL A 208 -1.30 -19.92 -9.03
N VAL A 209 -2.30 -20.65 -8.54
CA VAL A 209 -2.24 -21.39 -7.27
C VAL A 209 -1.96 -22.88 -7.54
N GLU A 210 -1.37 -23.57 -6.56
CA GLU A 210 -0.91 -24.96 -6.73
C GLU A 210 -2.05 -25.95 -7.04
N ASN A 211 -3.14 -25.85 -6.27
CA ASN A 211 -4.31 -26.72 -6.42
C ASN A 211 -5.57 -25.85 -6.48
N PRO A 212 -6.01 -25.43 -7.69
CA PRO A 212 -7.16 -24.52 -7.83
C PRO A 212 -8.47 -25.04 -7.24
N PRO A 213 -8.87 -26.32 -7.42
CA PRO A 213 -10.06 -26.86 -6.76
C PRO A 213 -10.00 -26.79 -5.24
N ALA A 214 -8.90 -27.26 -4.62
CA ALA A 214 -8.76 -27.24 -3.17
C ALA A 214 -8.71 -25.80 -2.62
N PHE A 215 -8.02 -24.90 -3.32
CA PHE A 215 -7.94 -23.48 -2.95
C PHE A 215 -9.31 -22.80 -3.00
N LEU A 216 -10.10 -23.08 -4.04
CA LEU A 216 -11.45 -22.54 -4.17
C LEU A 216 -12.37 -23.01 -3.04
N GLU A 217 -12.31 -24.29 -2.68
CA GLU A 217 -13.09 -24.84 -1.57
C GLU A 217 -12.69 -24.21 -0.24
N ALA A 218 -11.38 -24.08 0.04
CA ALA A 218 -10.89 -23.39 1.23
C ALA A 218 -11.32 -21.90 1.26
N ALA A 219 -11.30 -21.23 0.12
CA ALA A 219 -11.72 -19.83 0.01
C ALA A 219 -13.23 -19.66 0.20
N LYS A 220 -14.05 -20.62 -0.24
CA LYS A 220 -15.50 -20.63 0.01
C LYS A 220 -15.81 -20.85 1.49
N ASP A 221 -15.17 -21.85 2.11
CA ASP A 221 -15.30 -22.13 3.55
C ASP A 221 -14.93 -20.89 4.39
N ALA A 222 -13.78 -20.25 4.10
CA ALA A 222 -13.37 -19.04 4.79
C ALA A 222 -14.39 -17.88 4.60
N ARG A 223 -14.93 -17.70 3.40
CA ARG A 223 -15.96 -16.68 3.15
C ARG A 223 -17.27 -16.99 3.87
N GLN A 224 -17.67 -18.25 3.96
CA GLN A 224 -18.85 -18.66 4.70
C GLN A 224 -18.72 -18.28 6.17
N LYS A 225 -17.59 -18.65 6.80
CA LYS A 225 -17.28 -18.27 8.19
C LYS A 225 -17.33 -16.76 8.42
N LEU A 226 -16.81 -15.97 7.48
CA LEU A 226 -16.88 -14.50 7.55
C LEU A 226 -18.31 -13.97 7.44
N ARG A 227 -19.16 -14.58 6.62
CA ARG A 227 -20.57 -14.19 6.47
C ARG A 227 -21.42 -14.57 7.68
N GLU A 228 -21.16 -15.72 8.29
CA GLU A 228 -21.92 -16.22 9.43
C GLU A 228 -21.54 -15.54 10.75
N HIS A 229 -20.37 -14.89 10.82
CA HIS A 229 -19.91 -14.24 12.03
C HIS A 229 -20.57 -12.84 12.20
N PRO A 230 -21.16 -12.53 13.37
CA PRO A 230 -21.98 -11.33 13.56
C PRO A 230 -21.22 -10.02 13.31
N VAL A 231 -19.92 -9.95 13.63
CA VAL A 231 -19.13 -8.74 13.39
C VAL A 231 -18.86 -8.52 11.90
N THR A 232 -18.48 -9.56 11.15
CA THR A 232 -18.04 -9.41 9.76
C THR A 232 -19.16 -9.55 8.74
N GLY A 233 -20.21 -10.30 9.08
CA GLY A 233 -21.39 -10.52 8.25
C GLY A 233 -22.52 -9.51 8.47
N GLU A 234 -22.63 -8.94 9.68
CA GLU A 234 -23.70 -7.99 10.02
C GLU A 234 -23.12 -6.61 10.36
N GLY A 235 -22.36 -6.48 11.45
CA GLY A 235 -21.91 -5.17 11.96
C GLY A 235 -21.07 -4.37 10.98
N LEU A 236 -19.95 -4.91 10.53
CA LEU A 236 -19.06 -4.24 9.55
C LEU A 236 -19.73 -4.11 8.17
N ALA A 237 -20.64 -5.01 7.81
CA ALA A 237 -21.34 -4.94 6.54
C ALA A 237 -22.36 -3.80 6.50
N ALA A 238 -23.09 -3.57 7.60
CA ALA A 238 -24.08 -2.52 7.72
C ALA A 238 -23.47 -1.13 7.96
N TYR A 239 -22.48 -1.03 8.85
CA TYR A 239 -22.02 0.25 9.40
C TYR A 239 -20.55 0.57 9.11
N GLY A 240 -19.83 -0.36 8.47
CA GLY A 240 -18.38 -0.27 8.35
C GLY A 240 -17.68 -0.23 9.71
N THR A 241 -16.48 0.34 9.76
CA THR A 241 -15.73 0.49 11.02
C THR A 241 -16.33 1.52 11.97
N ASN A 242 -17.26 2.36 11.49
CA ASN A 242 -17.90 3.40 12.31
C ASN A 242 -18.82 2.83 13.39
N VAL A 243 -19.20 1.54 13.30
CA VAL A 243 -19.86 0.81 14.40
C VAL A 243 -19.11 0.91 15.74
N LEU A 244 -17.79 1.11 15.67
CA LEU A 244 -16.95 1.23 16.86
C LEU A 244 -17.12 2.57 17.60
N VAL A 245 -17.72 3.60 16.98
CA VAL A 245 -17.90 4.91 17.64
C VAL A 245 -18.76 4.78 18.89
N ASN A 246 -19.96 4.21 18.76
CA ASN A 246 -20.87 4.03 19.89
C ASN A 246 -20.31 3.02 20.91
N ILE A 247 -19.73 1.90 20.44
CA ILE A 247 -19.10 0.90 21.31
C ILE A 247 -17.99 1.54 22.17
N LEU A 248 -17.08 2.31 21.56
CA LEU A 248 -16.00 2.98 22.29
C LEU A 248 -16.53 4.08 23.21
N ASN A 249 -17.59 4.79 22.81
CA ASN A 249 -18.19 5.84 23.62
C ASN A 249 -18.84 5.27 24.90
N GLU A 250 -19.59 4.18 24.78
CA GLU A 250 -20.25 3.52 25.92
C GLU A 250 -19.25 2.90 26.90
N HIS A 251 -18.11 2.42 26.39
CA HIS A 251 -17.05 1.84 27.20
C HIS A 251 -16.04 2.86 27.76
N GLY A 252 -16.22 4.16 27.50
CA GLY A 252 -15.25 5.15 27.96
C GLY A 252 -13.88 5.01 27.27
N GLY A 253 -13.87 4.61 26.00
CA GLY A 253 -12.67 4.50 25.16
C GLY A 253 -12.58 5.50 24.00
N LEU A 254 -13.63 6.31 23.74
CA LEU A 254 -13.63 7.30 22.67
C LEU A 254 -12.76 8.53 23.03
N PRO A 255 -11.68 8.85 22.28
CA PRO A 255 -10.82 9.99 22.60
C PRO A 255 -11.53 11.33 22.37
N VAL A 256 -11.65 12.16 23.43
CA VAL A 256 -12.25 13.51 23.36
C VAL A 256 -11.24 14.55 23.83
N LYS A 257 -11.14 15.67 23.09
CA LYS A 257 -10.23 16.81 23.35
C LYS A 257 -8.80 16.37 23.72
N ASN A 258 -8.12 15.70 22.81
CA ASN A 258 -6.76 15.18 23.03
C ASN A 258 -6.67 14.27 24.28
N PHE A 259 -7.62 13.35 24.43
CA PHE A 259 -7.71 12.39 25.54
C PHE A 259 -7.85 13.03 26.94
N SER A 260 -8.17 14.33 27.04
CA SER A 260 -8.29 15.03 28.32
C SER A 260 -9.64 14.86 29.01
N GLU A 261 -10.69 14.50 28.26
CA GLU A 261 -12.02 14.27 28.81
C GLU A 261 -12.32 12.77 28.93
N ALA A 262 -13.03 12.42 30.00
CA ALA A 262 -13.55 11.07 30.18
C ALA A 262 -14.52 10.76 29.02
N ALA A 263 -14.28 9.61 28.41
CA ALA A 263 -14.69 9.19 27.08
C ALA A 263 -16.19 8.88 26.87
N VAL A 264 -17.05 9.78 27.33
CA VAL A 264 -18.46 9.85 26.94
C VAL A 264 -18.69 11.19 26.23
N PHE A 265 -18.62 11.15 24.91
CA PHE A 265 -18.98 12.26 24.04
C PHE A 265 -20.49 12.30 23.83
N ALA A 266 -21.15 13.34 24.33
CA ALA A 266 -22.62 13.48 24.28
C ALA A 266 -23.21 13.46 22.85
N ASN A 267 -22.40 13.74 21.82
CA ASN A 267 -22.83 13.75 20.42
C ASN A 267 -22.27 12.57 19.60
N ALA A 268 -21.83 11.48 20.23
CA ALA A 268 -21.25 10.33 19.52
C ALA A 268 -22.17 9.76 18.42
N GLU A 269 -23.47 9.68 18.67
CA GLU A 269 -24.47 9.22 17.69
C GLU A 269 -24.47 10.02 16.38
N LYS A 270 -24.09 11.30 16.41
CA LYS A 270 -24.06 12.14 15.20
C LYS A 270 -22.89 11.83 14.27
N ILE A 271 -21.91 11.06 14.76
CA ILE A 271 -20.68 10.69 14.03
C ILE A 271 -20.47 9.17 14.00
N SER A 272 -21.45 8.39 14.44
CA SER A 272 -21.48 6.93 14.33
C SER A 272 -21.99 6.50 12.95
N GLY A 273 -21.78 5.22 12.63
CA GLY A 273 -22.25 4.57 11.39
C GLY A 273 -23.71 4.14 11.45
#